data_AF-A0A327LTD9-F1
#
_entry.id   AF-A0A327LTD9-F1
#
_cell.length_a   1.000
_cell.length_b   1.000
_cell.length_c   1.000
_cell.angle_alpha   90.00
_cell.angle_beta   90.00
_cell.angle_gamma   90.00
#
_symmetry.space_group_name_H-M   'P 1'
#
loop_
_entity.id
_entity.type
_entity.pdbx_description
1 polymer ?
#
loop_
_entity_poly.entity_id
_entity_poly.type
_entity_poly.pdbx_seq_one_letter_code
_entity_poly.pdbx_strand_id
1 'polypeptide(L)'
;MKPLGEPRRHFWLVQKMAQKQGVDLIGAMARGDLDQADWAGIVTRCRGCTGAEVCAQMPEQGGPGELPEYCRNRERFRILLADQIMAENI
;
A
#
# COMPACT_ATOMS: atom_id res chain seq x y z
N MET A 1 3.42 10.73 -23.09
CA MET A 1 3.48 10.16 -21.73
C MET A 1 2.08 10.29 -21.11
N LYS A 2 1.50 9.25 -20.51
CA LYS A 2 0.16 9.34 -19.89
C LYS A 2 0.27 10.14 -18.57
N PRO A 3 -0.67 11.05 -18.26
CA PRO A 3 -0.67 11.74 -16.97
C PRO A 3 -0.87 10.74 -15.82
N LEU A 4 -0.28 11.06 -14.66
CA LEU A 4 -0.51 10.33 -13.42
C LEU A 4 -1.98 10.41 -12.99
N GLY A 5 -2.46 9.37 -12.31
CA GLY A 5 -3.78 9.35 -11.70
C GLY A 5 -3.97 10.45 -10.65
N GLU A 6 -5.24 10.74 -10.32
CA GLU A 6 -5.62 11.78 -9.37
C GLU A 6 -5.08 11.46 -7.95
N PRO A 7 -4.35 12.39 -7.30
CA PRO A 7 -3.69 12.12 -6.03
C PRO A 7 -4.60 11.59 -4.92
N ARG A 8 -5.76 12.21 -4.68
CA ARG A 8 -6.67 11.85 -3.59
C ARG A 8 -7.26 10.46 -3.78
N ARG A 9 -7.62 10.08 -5.00
CA ARG A 9 -8.07 8.73 -5.34
C ARG A 9 -7.00 7.70 -4.98
N HIS A 10 -5.76 7.94 -5.38
CA HIS A 10 -4.67 7.00 -5.12
C HIS A 10 -4.26 6.96 -3.65
N PHE A 11 -4.39 8.06 -2.92
CA PHE A 11 -4.23 8.08 -1.46
C PHE A 11 -5.17 7.08 -0.77
N TRP A 12 -6.44 7.02 -1.17
CA TRP A 12 -7.41 6.06 -0.62
C TRP A 12 -7.18 4.63 -1.13
N LEU A 13 -6.84 4.45 -2.41
CA LEU A 13 -6.54 3.12 -2.97
C LEU A 13 -5.33 2.46 -2.30
N VAL A 14 -4.30 3.23 -1.97
CA VAL A 14 -3.13 2.73 -1.26
C VAL A 14 -3.50 2.22 0.11
N GLN A 15 -4.29 2.99 0.89
CA GLN A 15 -4.74 2.56 2.22
C GLN A 15 -5.59 1.29 2.13
N LYS A 16 -6.54 1.24 1.19
CA LYS A 16 -7.36 0.05 0.95
C LYS A 16 -6.50 -1.18 0.61
N MET A 17 -5.49 -1.02 -0.24
CA MET A 17 -4.59 -2.11 -0.60
C MET A 17 -3.72 -2.54 0.60
N ALA A 18 -3.19 -1.60 1.38
CA ALA A 18 -2.39 -1.93 2.57
C ALA A 18 -3.22 -2.72 3.60
N GLN A 19 -4.44 -2.25 3.90
CA GLN A 19 -5.39 -2.92 4.79
C GLN A 19 -5.69 -4.34 4.30
N LYS A 20 -5.95 -4.50 3.00
CA LYS A 20 -6.24 -5.79 2.39
C LYS A 20 -5.10 -6.80 2.57
N GLN A 21 -3.87 -6.31 2.64
CA GLN A 21 -2.66 -7.11 2.84
C GLN A 21 -2.25 -7.28 4.30
N GLY A 22 -3.04 -6.75 5.24
CA GLY A 22 -2.72 -6.78 6.67
C GLY A 22 -1.60 -5.81 7.07
N VAL A 23 -1.23 -4.86 6.21
CA VAL A 23 -0.20 -3.86 6.51
C VAL A 23 -0.83 -2.71 7.29
N ASP A 24 -0.41 -2.55 8.54
CA ASP A 24 -0.76 -1.40 9.38
C ASP A 24 0.15 -0.20 9.07
N LEU A 25 -0.32 0.67 8.18
CA LEU A 25 0.39 1.89 7.82
C LEU A 25 0.51 2.89 8.98
N ILE A 26 -0.48 2.93 9.88
CA ILE A 26 -0.46 3.85 11.02
C ILE A 26 0.58 3.37 12.03
N GLY A 27 0.58 2.07 12.35
CA GLY A 27 1.59 1.44 13.17
C GLY A 27 2.99 1.59 12.60
N ALA A 28 3.16 1.39 11.28
CA ALA A 28 4.44 1.61 10.60
C ALA A 28 4.94 3.05 10.73
N MET A 29 4.06 4.05 10.63
CA MET A 29 4.43 5.45 10.88
C MET A 29 4.82 5.69 12.34
N ALA A 30 4.07 5.12 13.29
CA ALA A 30 4.32 5.29 14.71
C ALA A 30 5.66 4.66 15.15
N ARG A 31 6.05 3.53 14.54
CA ARG A 31 7.34 2.86 14.79
C ARG A 31 8.52 3.50 14.04
N GLY A 32 8.25 4.35 13.05
CA GLY A 32 9.27 4.95 12.19
C GLY A 32 9.67 4.10 10.99
N ASP A 33 9.02 2.95 10.77
CA ASP A 33 9.23 2.08 9.60
C ASP A 33 8.77 2.76 8.30
N LEU A 34 7.84 3.72 8.40
CA LEU A 34 7.27 4.49 7.29
C LEU A 34 7.27 5.99 7.63
N ASP A 35 8.08 6.78 6.92
CA ASP A 35 8.04 8.24 7.06
C ASP A 35 7.11 8.92 6.02
N GLN A 36 6.96 10.24 6.14
CA GLN A 36 6.11 11.03 5.24
C GLN A 36 6.61 11.06 3.78
N ALA A 37 7.93 11.01 3.58
CA ALA A 37 8.52 11.05 2.24
C ALA A 37 8.29 9.71 1.51
N ASP A 38 8.47 8.59 2.20
CA ASP A 38 8.17 7.27 1.68
C ASP A 38 6.65 7.08 1.49
N TRP A 39 5.81 7.60 2.40
CA TRP A 39 4.36 7.64 2.17
C TRP A 39 3.99 8.36 0.87
N ALA A 40 4.52 9.57 0.66
CA ALA A 40 4.31 10.31 -0.59
C ALA A 40 4.84 9.53 -1.82
N GLY A 41 5.95 8.81 -1.65
CA GLY A 41 6.52 7.89 -2.64
C GLY A 41 5.57 6.74 -2.98
N ILE A 42 4.98 6.07 -1.98
CA ILE A 42 3.99 4.99 -2.14
C ILE A 42 2.79 5.50 -2.95
N VAL A 43 2.23 6.66 -2.59
CA VAL A 43 1.10 7.25 -3.32
C VAL A 43 1.49 7.61 -4.75
N THR A 44 2.66 8.21 -4.95
CA THR A 44 3.14 8.60 -6.29
C THR A 44 3.37 7.40 -7.20
N ARG A 45 3.99 6.31 -6.70
CA ARG A 45 4.13 5.05 -7.44
C ARG A 45 2.77 4.48 -7.82
N CYS A 46 1.80 4.50 -6.90
CA CYS A 46 0.44 4.02 -7.16
C CYS A 46 -0.24 4.79 -8.29
N ARG A 47 -0.06 6.12 -8.37
CA ARG A 47 -0.65 6.97 -9.43
C ARG A 47 -0.18 6.60 -10.85
N GLY A 48 0.93 5.89 -10.98
CA GLY A 48 1.42 5.37 -12.26
C GLY A 48 0.97 3.93 -12.58
N CYS A 49 0.17 3.29 -11.71
CA CYS A 49 -0.26 1.91 -11.93
C CYS A 49 -1.31 1.79 -13.05
N THR A 50 -1.33 0.65 -13.72
CA THR A 50 -2.30 0.34 -14.79
C THR A 50 -3.54 -0.38 -14.28
N GLY A 51 -3.47 -0.96 -13.07
CA GLY A 51 -4.55 -1.77 -12.48
C GLY A 51 -5.39 -1.06 -11.41
N ALA A 52 -5.45 0.28 -11.40
CA ALA A 52 -6.12 1.03 -10.34
C ALA A 52 -7.62 0.67 -10.20
N GLU A 53 -8.30 0.36 -11.30
CA GLU A 53 -9.72 -0.06 -11.26
C GLU A 53 -9.91 -1.41 -10.56
N VAL A 54 -8.97 -2.34 -10.76
CA VAL A 54 -8.99 -3.65 -10.10
C VAL A 54 -8.82 -3.46 -8.58
N CYS A 55 -7.90 -2.60 -8.15
CA CYS A 55 -7.76 -2.23 -6.74
C CYS A 55 -9.05 -1.61 -6.16
N ALA A 56 -9.72 -0.76 -6.93
CA ALA A 56 -10.94 -0.08 -6.49
C ALA A 56 -12.08 -1.07 -6.21
N GLN A 57 -12.19 -2.12 -7.02
CA GLN A 57 -13.22 -3.16 -6.93
C GLN A 57 -12.94 -4.24 -5.88
N MET A 58 -11.73 -4.26 -5.30
CA MET A 58 -11.35 -5.27 -4.31
C MET A 58 -12.28 -5.19 -3.09
N PRO A 59 -12.80 -6.32 -2.58
CA PRO A 59 -13.63 -6.29 -1.38
C PRO A 59 -12.81 -5.86 -0.17
N GLU A 60 -13.41 -5.03 0.69
CA GLU A 60 -12.82 -4.58 1.95
C GLU A 60 -12.54 -5.75 2.89
N GLN A 61 -13.36 -6.80 2.82
CA GLN A 61 -13.25 -8.00 3.63
C GLN A 61 -12.58 -9.15 2.89
N GLY A 62 -12.02 -10.09 3.64
CA GLY A 62 -11.19 -11.19 3.16
C GLY A 62 -9.72 -10.93 3.49
N GLY A 63 -9.06 -11.92 4.08
CA GLY A 63 -7.71 -11.79 4.63
C GLY A 63 -6.61 -11.48 3.59
N PRO A 64 -5.35 -11.43 4.03
CA PRO A 64 -4.22 -11.11 3.16
C PRO A 64 -4.20 -12.01 1.93
N GLY A 65 -4.38 -11.39 0.77
CA GLY A 65 -4.25 -12.06 -0.53
C GLY A 65 -2.82 -11.96 -1.05
N GLU A 66 -2.57 -12.47 -2.25
CA GLU A 66 -1.32 -12.14 -2.94
C GLU A 66 -1.41 -10.74 -3.54
N LEU A 67 -0.37 -9.92 -3.34
CA LEU A 67 -0.29 -8.60 -3.96
C LEU A 67 -0.26 -8.76 -5.48
N PRO A 68 -1.15 -8.09 -6.22
CA PRO A 68 -1.20 -8.24 -7.68
C PRO A 68 0.15 -7.88 -8.32
N GLU A 69 0.52 -8.59 -9.38
CA GLU A 69 1.80 -8.35 -10.08
C GLU A 69 1.94 -6.91 -10.60
N TYR A 70 0.81 -6.28 -10.97
CA TYR A 70 0.79 -4.89 -11.43
C TYR A 70 0.99 -3.86 -10.29
N CYS A 71 0.94 -4.29 -9.02
CA CYS A 71 1.03 -3.40 -7.88
C CYS A 71 2.46 -2.85 -7.75
N ARG A 72 2.64 -1.57 -8.10
CA ARG A 72 3.93 -0.87 -7.99
C ARG A 72 4.44 -0.69 -6.56
N ASN A 73 3.60 -0.97 -5.57
CA ASN A 73 3.97 -0.94 -4.15
C ASN A 73 4.14 -2.34 -3.56
N ARG A 74 4.11 -3.40 -4.38
CA ARG A 74 4.16 -4.78 -3.93
C ARG A 74 5.30 -5.02 -2.95
N GLU A 75 6.51 -4.70 -3.36
CA GLU A 75 7.70 -4.94 -2.56
C GLU A 75 7.70 -4.13 -1.27
N ARG A 76 7.34 -2.85 -1.35
CA ARG A 76 7.34 -1.98 -0.17
C ARG A 76 6.33 -2.47 0.89
N PHE A 77 5.17 -2.94 0.47
CA PHE A 77 4.20 -3.55 1.38
C PHE A 77 4.69 -4.86 1.98
N ARG A 78 5.44 -5.70 1.24
CA ARG A 78 6.04 -6.92 1.81
C ARG A 78 7.05 -6.57 2.92
N ILE A 79 7.88 -5.55 2.70
CA ILE A 79 8.84 -5.09 3.69
C ILE A 79 8.11 -4.58 4.94
N LEU A 80 7.13 -3.67 4.78
CA LEU A 80 6.36 -3.16 5.93
C LEU A 80 5.65 -4.26 6.71
N LEU A 81 5.11 -5.28 6.03
CA LEU A 81 4.48 -6.41 6.68
C LEU A 81 5.51 -7.24 7.47
N ALA A 82 6.70 -7.46 6.91
CA ALA A 82 7.78 -8.15 7.61
C ALA A 82 8.22 -7.38 8.85
N ASP A 83 8.45 -6.06 8.74
CA ASP A 83 8.82 -5.19 9.86
C ASP A 83 7.75 -5.22 10.95
N GLN A 84 6.46 -5.17 10.56
CA GLN A 84 5.33 -5.29 11.47
C GLN A 84 5.33 -6.63 12.22
N ILE A 85 5.46 -7.76 11.52
CA ILE A 85 5.48 -9.10 12.14
C ILE A 85 6.68 -9.23 13.08
N MET A 86 7.84 -8.68 12.72
CA MET A 86 9.02 -8.71 13.58
C MET A 86 8.80 -7.90 14.86
N ALA A 87 8.13 -6.75 14.76
CA ALA A 87 7.81 -5.90 15.93
C ALA A 87 6.78 -6.53 16.87
N GLU A 88 5.85 -7.35 16.36
CA GLU A 88 4.80 -8.01 17.15
C GLU A 88 5.29 -9.26 17.91
N ASN A 89 6.48 -9.79 17.58
CA ASN A 89 7.04 -11.02 18.14
C ASN A 89 8.18 -10.79 19.17
N ILE A 90 8.35 -9.55 19.66
CA ILE A 90 9.33 -9.13 20.67
C ILE A 90 8.60 -8.80 21.97
#